data_AF-A0A0Q9EV30-F1
#
_entry.id   AF-A0A0Q9EV30-F1
#
_cell.length_a   1.000
_cell.length_b   1.000
_cell.length_c   1.000
_cell.angle_alpha   90.00
_cell.angle_beta   90.00
_cell.angle_gamma   90.00
#
_symmetry.space_group_name_H-M   'P 1'
#
loop_
_entity.id
_entity.type
_entity.pdbx_description
1 polymer ?
#
loop_
_entity_poly.entity_id
_entity_poly.type
_entity_poly.pdbx_seq_one_letter_code
_entity_poly.pdbx_strand_id
1 'polypeptide(L)'
;MQETTNFDSAAWKSQRGAKPLDNQRGSMVPALAKLVADGMPREDVIGLLGEPDSSNAATGVDIYELGVSDAGIDEEYYEVRYQDGRVASRRWARR
;
A
#
# COMPACT_ATOMS: atom_id res chain seq x y z
N MET A 1 16.55 14.32 17.22
CA MET A 1 16.36 14.52 15.77
C MET A 1 15.17 13.67 15.37
N GLN A 2 14.01 14.29 15.11
CA GLN A 2 12.86 13.55 14.58
C GLN A 2 13.14 13.39 13.09
N GLU A 3 13.58 12.22 12.66
CA GLU A 3 13.52 11.86 11.25
C GLU A 3 12.05 11.91 10.85
N THR A 4 11.64 12.97 10.17
CA THR A 4 10.43 12.96 9.35
C THR A 4 10.60 11.80 8.37
N THR A 5 10.02 10.66 8.70
CA THR A 5 9.99 9.45 7.88
C THR A 5 9.19 9.77 6.62
N ASN A 6 9.83 10.48 5.68
CA ASN A 6 9.25 10.75 4.38
C ASN A 6 9.09 9.40 3.67
N PHE A 7 7.88 9.14 3.19
CA PHE A 7 7.59 7.94 2.42
C PHE A 7 8.39 7.97 1.11
N ASP A 8 9.23 6.97 0.89
CA ASP A 8 9.96 6.82 -0.37
C ASP A 8 9.10 6.08 -1.40
N SER A 9 8.45 6.84 -2.27
CA SER A 9 7.64 6.31 -3.37
C SER A 9 8.43 5.41 -4.32
N ALA A 10 9.70 5.71 -4.59
CA ALA A 10 10.52 4.93 -5.51
C ALA A 10 10.88 3.58 -4.90
N ALA A 11 11.29 3.57 -3.63
CA ALA A 11 11.55 2.35 -2.88
C ALA A 11 10.27 1.51 -2.76
N TRP A 12 9.10 2.11 -2.50
CA TRP A 12 7.84 1.36 -2.46
C TRP A 12 7.52 0.68 -3.79
N LYS A 13 7.66 1.41 -4.90
CA LYS A 13 7.36 0.92 -6.25
C LYS A 13 8.28 -0.22 -6.65
N SER A 14 9.55 -0.18 -6.27
CA SER A 14 10.53 -1.22 -6.62
C SER A 14 10.26 -2.58 -5.96
N GLN A 15 9.49 -2.61 -4.87
CA GLN A 15 9.09 -3.84 -4.17
C GLN A 15 7.94 -4.59 -4.85
N ARG A 16 7.37 -4.06 -5.94
CA ARG A 16 6.25 -4.72 -6.63
C ARG A 16 6.69 -6.09 -7.16
N GLY A 17 5.94 -7.14 -6.81
CA GLY A 17 6.28 -8.52 -7.18
C GLY A 17 7.50 -9.10 -6.46
N ALA A 18 8.05 -8.41 -5.45
CA ALA A 18 9.04 -9.01 -4.56
C ALA A 18 8.44 -10.22 -3.83
N LYS A 19 9.27 -11.21 -3.53
CA LYS A 19 8.82 -12.37 -2.73
C LYS A 19 8.43 -11.88 -1.32
N PRO A 20 7.51 -12.58 -0.63
CA PRO A 20 7.02 -12.12 0.68
C PRO A 20 8.13 -11.84 1.72
N LEU A 21 9.19 -12.66 1.73
CA LEU A 21 10.34 -12.50 2.63
C LEU A 21 11.27 -11.34 2.27
N ASP A 22 11.27 -10.91 1.01
CA ASP A 22 12.13 -9.83 0.50
C ASP A 22 11.38 -8.49 0.41
N ASN A 23 10.06 -8.49 0.57
CA ASN A 23 9.21 -7.33 0.42
C ASN A 23 9.24 -6.45 1.67
N GLN A 24 9.76 -5.24 1.53
CA GLN A 24 9.95 -4.31 2.64
C GLN A 24 8.84 -3.28 2.80
N ARG A 25 7.76 -3.36 2.00
CA ARG A 25 6.66 -2.39 2.02
C ARG A 25 5.96 -2.30 3.38
N GLY A 26 5.84 -3.41 4.11
CA GLY A 26 5.23 -3.42 5.44
C GLY A 26 5.81 -2.37 6.40
N SER A 27 7.13 -2.20 6.40
CA SER A 27 7.82 -1.21 7.22
C SER A 27 7.47 0.25 6.87
N MET A 28 7.01 0.49 5.63
CA MET A 28 6.72 1.82 5.08
C MET A 28 5.25 2.24 5.30
N VAL A 29 4.37 1.32 5.69
CA VAL A 29 2.93 1.57 5.88
C VAL A 29 2.64 2.74 6.85
N PRO A 30 3.35 2.91 7.98
CA PRO A 30 3.10 4.04 8.88
C PRO A 30 3.34 5.42 8.26
N ALA A 31 4.29 5.53 7.32
CA ALA A 31 4.52 6.76 6.55
C ALA A 31 3.48 6.92 5.44
N LEU A 32 3.14 5.82 4.75
CA LEU A 32 2.10 5.77 3.72
C LEU A 32 0.72 6.23 4.24
N ALA A 33 0.32 5.76 5.42
CA ALA A 33 -0.99 6.03 6.01
C ALA A 33 -1.25 7.53 6.27
N LYS A 34 -0.19 8.35 6.32
CA LYS A 34 -0.29 9.81 6.45
C LYS A 34 -0.46 10.53 5.11
N LEU A 35 -0.16 9.85 4.00
CA LEU A 35 -0.21 10.43 2.65
C LEU A 35 -1.50 10.10 1.91
N VAL A 36 -1.96 8.84 1.99
CA VAL A 36 -3.21 8.45 1.33
C VAL A 36 -4.39 8.80 2.23
N ALA A 37 -5.12 9.84 1.86
CA ALA A 37 -6.28 10.34 2.60
C ALA A 37 -7.61 9.97 1.92
N ASP A 38 -8.71 10.05 2.66
CA ASP A 38 -10.04 9.80 2.11
C ASP A 38 -10.38 10.88 1.08
N GLY A 39 -11.07 10.46 0.02
CA GLY A 39 -11.37 11.31 -1.13
C GLY A 39 -10.22 11.49 -2.12
N MET A 40 -9.01 10.98 -1.86
CA MET A 40 -7.90 11.06 -2.82
C MET A 40 -8.27 10.35 -4.14
N PRO A 41 -8.05 10.95 -5.31
CA PRO A 41 -8.27 10.29 -6.60
C PRO A 41 -7.43 9.03 -6.75
N ARG A 42 -7.97 7.99 -7.39
CA ARG A 42 -7.22 6.75 -7.68
C ARG A 42 -5.94 7.02 -8.47
N GLU A 43 -5.99 7.94 -9.43
CA GLU A 43 -4.80 8.32 -10.21
C GLU A 43 -3.67 8.88 -9.35
N ASP A 44 -3.98 9.66 -8.31
CA ASP A 44 -2.99 10.21 -7.38
C ASP A 44 -2.40 9.10 -6.49
N VAL A 45 -3.24 8.14 -6.05
CA VAL A 45 -2.77 6.96 -5.33
C VAL A 45 -1.83 6.13 -6.19
N ILE A 46 -2.17 5.88 -7.45
CA ILE A 46 -1.32 5.15 -8.39
C ILE A 46 -0.05 5.96 -8.71
N GLY A 47 -0.14 7.28 -8.81
CA GLY A 47 1.01 8.17 -8.96
C GLY A 47 1.98 8.04 -7.77
N LEU A 48 1.46 7.92 -6.55
CA LEU A 48 2.24 7.77 -5.33
C LEU A 48 2.79 6.35 -5.13
N LEU A 49 1.98 5.32 -5.34
CA LEU A 49 2.29 3.92 -4.96
C LEU A 49 2.71 3.05 -6.14
N GLY A 50 2.51 3.53 -7.37
CA GLY A 50 2.61 2.71 -8.56
C GLY A 50 1.43 1.76 -8.69
N GLU A 51 1.53 0.87 -9.68
CA GLU A 51 0.52 -0.15 -9.93
C GLU A 51 0.42 -1.12 -8.74
N PRO A 52 -0.80 -1.50 -8.35
CA PRO A 52 -1.00 -2.51 -7.33
C PRO A 52 -0.52 -3.89 -7.79
N ASP A 53 -0.37 -4.79 -6.84
CA ASP A 53 -0.08 -6.20 -7.12
C ASP A 53 -1.35 -6.92 -7.61
N SER A 54 -2.52 -6.52 -7.10
CA SER A 54 -3.82 -6.94 -7.61
C SER A 54 -4.82 -5.78 -7.62
N SER A 55 -5.65 -5.71 -8.66
CA SER A 55 -6.74 -4.73 -8.72
C SER A 55 -8.03 -5.41 -9.16
N ASN A 56 -9.15 -5.00 -8.56
CA ASN A 56 -10.48 -5.42 -8.92
C ASN A 56 -11.32 -4.18 -9.26
N ALA A 57 -11.50 -3.93 -10.56
CA ALA A 57 -12.27 -2.81 -11.06
C ALA A 57 -13.77 -2.90 -10.72
N ALA A 58 -14.32 -4.11 -10.59
CA ALA A 58 -15.74 -4.30 -10.29
C ALA A 58 -16.09 -3.90 -8.84
N THR A 59 -15.16 -4.11 -7.91
CA THR A 59 -15.32 -3.73 -6.50
C THR A 59 -14.59 -2.44 -6.13
N GLY A 60 -13.81 -1.87 -7.06
CA GLY A 60 -12.97 -0.70 -6.80
C GLY A 60 -11.92 -0.97 -5.72
N VAL A 61 -11.21 -2.10 -5.78
CA VAL A 61 -10.21 -2.46 -4.76
C VAL A 61 -8.84 -2.62 -5.38
N ASP A 62 -7.84 -1.93 -4.85
CA ASP A 62 -6.43 -2.15 -5.15
C ASP A 62 -5.73 -2.77 -3.93
N ILE A 63 -4.89 -3.78 -4.17
CA ILE A 63 -4.14 -4.53 -3.15
C ILE A 63 -2.65 -4.37 -3.42
N TYR A 64 -1.93 -3.96 -2.38
CA TYR A 64 -0.48 -3.89 -2.35
C TYR A 64 0.03 -4.94 -1.37
N GLU A 65 0.78 -5.92 -1.86
CA GLU A 65 1.41 -6.93 -1.00
C GLU A 65 2.52 -6.25 -0.18
N LEU A 66 2.55 -6.51 1.13
CA LEU A 66 3.46 -5.86 2.09
C LEU A 66 4.64 -6.73 2.50
N GLY A 67 4.57 -8.03 2.21
CA GLY A 67 5.52 -9.04 2.66
C GLY A 67 4.99 -9.82 3.85
N VAL A 68 5.87 -10.49 4.59
CA VAL A 68 5.51 -11.15 5.84
C VAL A 68 5.67 -10.21 7.02
N SER A 69 4.81 -10.37 8.02
CA SER A 69 4.96 -9.66 9.29
C SER A 69 6.28 -10.03 9.98
N ASP A 70 6.87 -9.08 10.71
CA ASP A 70 8.13 -9.26 11.47
C ASP A 70 8.06 -10.43 12.48
N ALA A 71 6.85 -10.77 12.94
CA ALA A 71 6.58 -11.88 13.86
C ALA A 71 6.37 -13.26 13.19
N GLY A 72 6.29 -13.31 11.86
CA GLY A 72 6.38 -14.53 11.06
C GLY A 72 5.09 -15.34 10.85
N ILE A 73 4.98 -15.84 9.60
CA ILE A 73 3.99 -16.71 8.93
C ILE A 73 2.93 -15.96 8.11
N ASP A 74 2.25 -14.96 8.67
CA ASP A 74 1.16 -14.29 7.94
C ASP A 74 1.71 -13.34 6.86
N GLU A 75 1.15 -13.42 5.65
CA GLU A 75 1.38 -12.41 4.60
C GLU A 75 0.51 -11.20 4.88
N GLU A 76 1.08 -10.01 4.73
CA GLU A 76 0.41 -8.75 4.96
C GLU A 76 0.12 -8.04 3.65
N TYR A 77 -1.00 -7.32 3.61
CA TYR A 77 -1.39 -6.53 2.45
C TYR A 77 -2.05 -5.22 2.87
N TYR A 78 -1.87 -4.21 2.04
CA TYR A 78 -2.53 -2.92 2.15
C TYR A 78 -3.60 -2.82 1.07
N GLU A 79 -4.84 -2.65 1.52
CA GLU A 79 -6.00 -2.55 0.65
C GLU A 79 -6.47 -1.10 0.59
N VAL A 80 -6.66 -0.59 -0.62
CA VAL A 80 -7.29 0.71 -0.89
C VAL A 80 -8.60 0.45 -1.61
N ARG A 81 -9.71 0.88 -1.00
CA ARG A 81 -11.03 0.82 -1.63
C ARG A 81 -11.39 2.18 -2.20
N TYR A 82 -11.95 2.16 -3.39
CA TYR A 82 -12.41 3.34 -4.09
C TYR A 82 -13.92 3.31 -4.28
N GLN A 83 -14.53 4.48 -4.16
CA GLN A 83 -15.91 4.73 -4.53
C GLN A 83 -15.90 5.98 -5.43
N ASP A 84 -16.58 5.91 -6.57
CA ASP A 84 -16.62 6.99 -7.56
C ASP A 84 -15.22 7.49 -7.97
N GLY A 85 -14.26 6.56 -8.08
CA GLY A 85 -12.87 6.84 -8.47
C GLY A 85 -12.00 7.49 -7.39
N ARG A 86 -12.50 7.61 -6.15
CA ARG A 86 -11.80 8.23 -5.01
C ARG A 86 -11.68 7.27 -3.84
N VAL A 87 -10.63 7.42 -3.04
CA VAL A 87 -10.39 6.58 -1.86
C VAL A 87 -11.56 6.73 -0.89
N ALA A 88 -12.25 5.62 -0.63
CA ALA A 88 -13.34 5.52 0.33
C ALA A 88 -12.88 4.94 1.67
N SER A 89 -11.92 4.02 1.63
CA SER A 89 -11.28 3.47 2.83
C SER A 89 -9.94 2.82 2.51
N ARG A 90 -9.13 2.65 3.55
CA ARG A 90 -7.83 1.98 3.49
C ARG A 90 -7.74 1.03 4.67
N ARG A 91 -7.15 -0.15 4.49
CA ARG A 91 -6.85 -1.05 5.60
C ARG A 91 -5.56 -1.80 5.38
N TRP A 92 -4.85 -2.03 6.48
CA TRP A 92 -3.80 -3.02 6.58
C TRP A 92 -4.40 -4.29 7.16
N ALA A 93 -4.17 -5.43 6.51
CA ALA A 93 -4.66 -6.72 6.94
C ALA A 93 -3.62 -7.81 6.65
N ARG A 94 -3.87 -9.00 7.21
CA ARG A 94 -3.02 -10.18 7.10
C ARG A 94 -3.83 -11.40 6.65
N ARG A 95 -3.20 -12.38 6.01
CA ARG A 95 -3.83 -13.63 5.54
C ARG A 95 -2.95 -14.85 5.77
#